data_AF-A0A1Y1L4B6-F1
#
_entry.id   AF-A0A1Y1L4B6-F1
#
_cell.length_a   1.000
_cell.length_b   1.000
_cell.length_c   1.000
_cell.angle_alpha   90.00
_cell.angle_beta   90.00
_cell.angle_gamma   90.00
#
_symmetry.space_group_name_H-M   'P 1'
#
loop_
_entity.id
_entity.type
_entity.pdbx_description
1 polymer ?
#
loop_
_entity_poly.entity_id
_entity_poly.type
_entity_poly.pdbx_seq_one_letter_code
_entity_poly.pdbx_strand_id
1 'polypeptide(L)'
;APLPPPPKPPVISIPTPVPVQQNKFIPSFTKAQLLEQQLNTDQNGAIKPDVHTPFRDKADACKRLIRYHCYNQPVLSQKDLNKADEIFELTARHFIDKFSRMVDKYRFLLLKESMRQVQTSELMMLDRMFLAEEQQSLMRLRHDLQECPPVEIAPP
;
A
#
# COMPACT_ATOMS: atom_id res chain seq x y z
N ALA A 1 -68.05 -16.93 50.19
CA ALA A 1 -67.22 -15.89 49.55
C ALA A 1 -65.75 -16.27 49.75
N PRO A 2 -64.88 -16.08 48.73
CA PRO A 2 -63.58 -16.75 48.64
C PRO A 2 -62.52 -16.14 49.57
N LEU A 3 -61.58 -16.99 49.98
CA LEU A 3 -60.46 -16.72 50.89
C LEU A 3 -59.45 -15.71 50.31
N PRO A 4 -58.86 -14.83 51.13
CA PRO A 4 -57.80 -13.93 50.67
C PRO A 4 -56.47 -14.67 50.44
N PRO A 5 -55.68 -14.28 49.41
CA PRO A 5 -54.39 -14.90 49.11
C PRO A 5 -53.29 -14.51 50.11
N PRO A 6 -52.28 -15.38 50.31
CA PRO A 6 -51.24 -15.23 51.34
C PRO A 6 -50.21 -14.13 51.05
N PRO A 7 -49.53 -13.61 52.08
CA PRO A 7 -48.56 -12.51 51.96
C PRO A 7 -47.26 -12.94 51.26
N LYS A 8 -46.72 -12.04 50.43
CA LYS A 8 -45.47 -12.24 49.69
C LYS A 8 -44.24 -12.00 50.61
N PRO A 9 -43.15 -12.78 50.45
CA PRO A 9 -41.93 -12.65 51.24
C PRO A 9 -41.10 -11.40 50.87
N PRO A 10 -40.20 -10.95 51.77
CA PRO A 10 -39.52 -9.65 51.67
C PRO A 10 -38.44 -9.62 50.58
N VAL A 11 -38.32 -8.46 49.93
CA VAL A 11 -37.31 -8.16 48.90
C VAL A 11 -35.97 -7.86 49.58
N ILE A 12 -34.97 -8.71 49.35
CA ILE A 12 -33.58 -8.49 49.76
C ILE A 12 -32.88 -7.67 48.66
N SER A 13 -32.47 -6.44 49.00
CA SER A 13 -31.68 -5.56 48.13
C SER A 13 -30.21 -5.99 48.13
N ILE A 14 -29.68 -6.37 46.97
CA ILE A 14 -28.24 -6.64 46.78
C ILE A 14 -27.62 -5.40 46.11
N PRO A 15 -26.47 -4.88 46.56
CA PRO A 15 -25.82 -3.74 45.93
C PRO A 15 -25.14 -4.14 44.60
N THR A 16 -25.32 -3.29 43.60
CA THR A 16 -24.73 -3.40 42.25
C THR A 16 -23.21 -3.25 42.29
N PRO A 17 -22.42 -4.15 41.67
CA PRO A 17 -21.00 -3.91 41.47
C PRO A 17 -20.79 -3.02 40.23
N VAL A 18 -20.08 -1.90 40.43
CA VAL A 18 -19.59 -1.00 39.37
C VAL A 18 -18.59 -1.73 38.46
N PRO A 19 -18.68 -1.64 37.12
CA PRO A 19 -17.71 -2.24 36.22
C PRO A 19 -16.46 -1.36 36.11
N VAL A 20 -15.30 -1.93 36.46
CA VAL A 20 -13.98 -1.36 36.16
C VAL A 20 -13.72 -1.53 34.66
N GLN A 21 -13.77 -0.45 33.88
CA GLN A 21 -13.41 -0.46 32.47
C GLN A 21 -11.89 -0.53 32.33
N GLN A 22 -11.36 -1.74 32.14
CA GLN A 22 -9.98 -1.93 31.73
C GLN A 22 -9.94 -2.00 30.20
N ASN A 23 -9.88 -0.84 29.54
CA ASN A 23 -9.67 -0.74 28.10
C ASN A 23 -8.25 -1.19 27.75
N LYS A 24 -8.06 -2.50 27.56
CA LYS A 24 -6.91 -3.03 26.84
C LYS A 24 -7.20 -2.83 25.35
N PHE A 25 -6.57 -1.83 24.73
CA PHE A 25 -6.49 -1.75 23.27
C PHE A 25 -5.69 -2.96 22.79
N ILE A 26 -6.40 -4.04 22.46
CA ILE A 26 -5.82 -5.15 21.71
C ILE A 26 -5.86 -4.69 20.25
N PRO A 27 -4.73 -4.44 19.59
CA PRO A 27 -4.75 -4.16 18.15
C PRO A 27 -5.41 -5.36 17.47
N SER A 28 -6.59 -5.15 16.90
CA SER A 28 -7.29 -6.18 16.15
C SER A 28 -6.57 -6.33 14.81
N PHE A 29 -5.61 -7.25 14.76
CA PHE A 29 -4.98 -7.59 13.48
C PHE A 29 -6.03 -8.23 12.57
N THR A 30 -6.08 -7.73 11.34
CA THR A 30 -6.86 -8.38 10.29
C THR A 30 -6.25 -9.74 9.97
N LYS A 31 -7.08 -10.68 9.47
CA LYS A 31 -6.60 -11.99 9.02
C LYS A 31 -5.44 -11.88 8.02
N ALA A 32 -5.49 -10.90 7.11
CA ALA A 32 -4.43 -10.66 6.13
C ALA A 32 -3.10 -10.25 6.79
N GLN A 33 -3.14 -9.35 7.77
CA GLN A 33 -1.94 -8.91 8.50
C GLN A 33 -1.29 -10.06 9.29
N LEU A 34 -2.09 -10.94 9.89
CA LEU A 34 -1.55 -12.12 10.58
C LEU A 34 -0.87 -13.10 9.61
N LEU A 35 -1.42 -13.29 8.42
CA LEU A 35 -0.82 -14.13 7.38
C LEU A 35 0.50 -13.54 6.87
N GLU A 36 0.56 -12.23 6.66
CA GLU A 36 1.77 -11.52 6.23
C GLU A 36 2.87 -11.59 7.31
N GLN A 37 2.51 -11.36 8.57
CA GLN A 37 3.45 -11.48 9.69
C GLN A 37 4.00 -12.91 9.80
N GLN A 38 3.16 -13.93 9.66
CA GLN A 38 3.57 -15.32 9.69
C GLN A 38 4.49 -15.65 8.51
N LEU A 39 4.14 -15.21 7.30
CA LEU A 39 4.97 -15.39 6.11
C LEU A 39 6.36 -14.76 6.29
N ASN A 40 6.44 -13.54 6.81
CA ASN A 40 7.71 -12.87 7.08
C ASN A 40 8.55 -13.63 8.12
N THR A 41 7.90 -14.17 9.16
CA THR A 41 8.55 -15.01 10.16
C THR A 41 9.14 -16.28 9.54
N ASP A 42 8.38 -16.96 8.67
CA ASP A 42 8.81 -18.17 8.00
C ASP A 42 9.95 -17.90 7.01
N GLN A 43 9.86 -16.81 6.24
CA GLN A 43 10.91 -16.37 5.31
C GLN A 43 12.22 -16.08 6.04
N ASN A 44 12.19 -15.29 7.11
CA ASN A 44 13.40 -14.98 7.89
C ASN A 44 14.02 -16.25 8.50
N GLY A 45 13.18 -17.15 9.02
CA GLY A 45 13.65 -18.41 9.60
C GLY A 45 14.22 -19.40 8.57
N ALA A 46 13.86 -19.28 7.30
CA ALA A 46 14.41 -20.07 6.20
C ALA A 46 15.66 -19.43 5.56
N ILE A 47 15.77 -18.09 5.52
CA ILE A 47 16.96 -17.39 5.01
C ILE A 47 18.12 -17.47 6.02
N LYS A 48 17.82 -17.39 7.33
CA LYS A 48 18.82 -17.41 8.42
C LYS A 48 18.49 -18.52 9.43
N PRO A 49 18.61 -19.79 9.05
CA PRO A 49 18.36 -20.89 9.97
C PRO A 49 19.46 -20.99 11.02
N ASP A 50 19.09 -21.41 12.23
CA ASP A 50 20.06 -21.93 13.18
C ASP A 50 20.59 -23.28 12.65
N VAL A 51 21.88 -23.33 12.33
CA VAL A 51 22.57 -24.54 11.83
C VAL A 51 23.50 -25.16 12.88
N HIS A 52 23.70 -24.49 14.01
CA HIS A 52 24.65 -24.91 15.04
C HIS A 52 23.98 -25.73 16.14
N THR A 53 22.68 -25.51 16.38
CA THR A 53 21.93 -26.27 17.38
C THR A 53 21.27 -27.51 16.76
N PRO A 54 21.55 -28.74 17.27
CA PRO A 54 20.87 -29.94 16.81
C PRO A 54 19.38 -29.90 17.14
N PHE A 55 18.57 -30.72 16.47
CA PHE A 55 17.15 -30.83 16.77
C PHE A 55 16.92 -31.41 18.16
N ARG A 56 16.04 -30.78 18.95
CA ARG A 56 15.74 -31.22 20.32
C ARG A 56 14.82 -32.44 20.34
N ASP A 57 13.84 -32.46 19.45
CA ASP A 57 12.86 -33.52 19.26
C ASP A 57 12.27 -33.48 17.84
N LYS A 58 11.38 -34.43 17.52
CA LYS A 58 10.68 -34.47 16.23
C LYS A 58 9.88 -33.19 15.96
N ALA A 59 9.28 -32.60 16.99
CA ALA A 59 8.44 -31.42 16.86
C ALA A 59 9.27 -30.17 16.49
N ASP A 60 10.45 -30.01 17.08
CA ASP A 60 11.43 -28.98 16.77
C ASP A 60 11.91 -29.08 15.32
N ALA A 61 12.25 -30.29 14.88
CA ALA A 61 12.61 -30.54 13.49
C ALA A 61 11.49 -30.12 12.53
N CYS A 62 10.25 -30.54 12.79
CA CYS A 62 9.11 -30.13 11.97
C CYS A 62 8.92 -28.60 11.95
N LYS A 63 9.02 -27.91 13.10
CA LYS A 63 8.86 -26.45 13.19
C LYS A 63 9.95 -25.68 12.45
N ARG A 64 11.19 -26.17 12.46
CA ARG A 64 12.31 -25.53 11.76
C ARG A 64 12.24 -25.80 10.25
N LEU A 65 11.85 -27.00 9.87
CA LEU A 65 11.79 -27.43 8.46
C LEU A 65 10.55 -26.91 7.73
N ILE A 66 9.41 -26.74 8.40
CA ILE A 66 8.16 -26.29 7.74
C ILE A 66 8.31 -24.91 7.09
N ARG A 67 9.18 -24.05 7.64
CA ARG A 67 9.43 -22.69 7.16
C ARG A 67 9.90 -22.66 5.70
N TYR A 68 10.64 -23.67 5.24
CA TYR A 68 11.11 -23.72 3.86
C TYR A 68 9.99 -23.89 2.84
N HIS A 69 8.81 -24.36 3.25
CA HIS A 69 7.66 -24.48 2.35
C HIS A 69 7.13 -23.13 1.88
N CYS A 70 7.44 -22.00 2.54
CA CYS A 70 7.08 -20.68 2.00
C CYS A 70 7.76 -20.38 0.65
N TYR A 71 8.87 -21.06 0.34
CA TYR A 71 9.58 -20.98 -0.94
C TYR A 71 9.29 -22.15 -1.87
N ASN A 72 8.42 -23.08 -1.48
CA ASN A 72 8.01 -24.19 -2.33
C ASN A 72 7.03 -23.67 -3.40
N GLN A 73 7.58 -23.00 -4.41
CA GLN A 73 6.84 -22.59 -5.59
C GLN A 73 6.67 -23.81 -6.51
N PRO A 74 5.47 -24.03 -7.06
CA PRO A 74 5.29 -25.09 -8.05
C PRO A 74 6.22 -24.84 -9.24
N VAL A 75 6.95 -25.87 -9.65
CA VAL A 75 7.70 -25.81 -10.90
C VAL A 75 6.67 -25.72 -12.02
N LEU A 76 6.65 -24.58 -12.72
CA LEU A 76 5.78 -24.39 -13.88
C LEU A 76 6.07 -25.46 -14.93
N SER A 77 5.03 -25.98 -15.57
CA SER A 77 5.21 -26.91 -16.69
C SER A 77 5.92 -26.19 -17.84
N GLN A 78 6.66 -26.93 -18.67
CA GLN A 78 7.26 -26.37 -19.89
C GLN A 78 6.21 -25.68 -20.77
N LYS A 79 4.96 -26.16 -20.76
CA LYS A 79 3.84 -25.52 -21.47
C LYS A 79 3.50 -24.14 -20.92
N ASP A 80 3.53 -24.00 -19.59
CA ASP A 80 3.21 -22.73 -18.93
C ASP A 80 4.33 -21.71 -19.14
N LEU A 81 5.59 -22.16 -19.08
CA LEU A 81 6.76 -21.33 -19.40
C LEU A 81 6.72 -20.83 -20.85
N ASN A 82 6.49 -21.74 -21.82
CA ASN A 82 6.40 -21.36 -23.23
C ASN A 82 5.26 -20.34 -23.47
N LYS A 83 4.12 -20.50 -22.78
CA LYS A 83 3.02 -19.55 -22.87
C LYS A 83 3.38 -18.19 -22.26
N ALA A 84 4.10 -18.17 -21.14
CA ALA A 84 4.59 -16.95 -20.54
C ALA A 84 5.55 -16.21 -21.48
N ASP A 85 6.46 -16.92 -22.14
CA ASP A 85 7.38 -16.37 -23.13
C ASP A 85 6.64 -15.82 -24.35
N GLU A 86 5.63 -16.52 -24.87
CA GLU A 86 4.80 -16.05 -25.98
C GLU A 86 4.08 -14.73 -25.64
N ILE A 87 3.47 -14.66 -24.45
CA ILE A 87 2.79 -13.45 -23.97
C ILE A 87 3.79 -12.30 -23.82
N PHE A 88 4.97 -12.59 -23.27
CA PHE A 88 6.03 -11.61 -23.10
C PHE A 88 6.51 -11.07 -24.45
N GLU A 89 6.82 -11.95 -25.39
CA GLU A 89 7.31 -11.56 -26.72
C GLU A 89 6.27 -10.76 -27.49
N LEU A 90 4.99 -11.16 -27.43
CA LEU A 90 3.89 -10.42 -28.07
C LEU A 90 3.76 -9.02 -27.48
N THR A 91 3.81 -8.91 -26.15
CA THR A 91 3.68 -7.64 -25.43
C THR A 91 4.88 -6.72 -25.70
N ALA A 92 6.09 -7.28 -25.70
CA ALA A 92 7.31 -6.53 -26.01
C ALA A 92 7.28 -5.99 -27.44
N ARG A 93 6.93 -6.84 -28.42
CA ARG A 93 6.76 -6.41 -29.83
C ARG A 93 5.71 -5.32 -29.97
N HIS A 94 4.56 -5.47 -29.31
CA HIS A 94 3.52 -4.45 -29.30
C HIS A 94 4.04 -3.09 -28.80
N PHE A 95 4.83 -3.07 -27.73
CA PHE A 95 5.38 -1.82 -27.20
C PHE A 95 6.41 -1.19 -28.14
N ILE A 96 7.27 -1.99 -28.77
CA ILE A 96 8.25 -1.51 -29.75
C ILE A 96 7.54 -0.88 -30.95
N ASP A 97 6.53 -1.57 -31.51
CA ASP A 97 5.75 -1.07 -32.64
C ASP A 97 4.98 0.21 -32.27
N LYS A 98 4.37 0.23 -31.09
CA LYS A 98 3.63 1.40 -30.59
C LYS A 98 4.57 2.58 -30.38
N PHE A 99 5.77 2.35 -29.84
CA PHE A 99 6.79 3.39 -29.68
C PHE A 99 7.21 3.94 -31.05
N SER A 100 7.57 3.08 -32.01
CA SER A 100 7.95 3.53 -33.36
C SER A 100 6.85 4.37 -34.00
N ARG A 101 5.59 3.89 -33.97
CA ARG A 101 4.43 4.64 -34.51
C ARG A 101 4.24 5.98 -33.82
N MET A 102 4.45 6.04 -32.51
CA MET A 102 4.33 7.29 -31.74
C MET A 102 5.43 8.28 -32.14
N VAL A 103 6.67 7.82 -32.29
CA VAL A 103 7.78 8.67 -32.70
C VAL A 103 7.60 9.15 -34.14
N ASP A 104 7.16 8.28 -35.05
CA ASP A 104 6.91 8.66 -36.45
C ASP A 104 5.77 9.67 -36.55
N LYS A 105 4.69 9.47 -35.78
CA LYS A 105 3.61 10.45 -35.66
C LYS A 105 4.12 11.79 -35.11
N TYR A 106 4.96 11.76 -34.08
CA TYR A 106 5.55 12.98 -33.51
C TYR A 106 6.40 13.72 -34.55
N ARG A 107 7.31 13.02 -35.25
CA ARG A 107 8.14 13.60 -36.32
C ARG A 107 7.27 14.22 -37.42
N PHE A 108 6.23 13.51 -37.85
CA PHE A 108 5.28 14.02 -38.85
C PHE A 108 4.58 15.29 -38.37
N LEU A 109 4.08 15.31 -37.13
CA LEU A 109 3.40 16.48 -36.57
C LEU A 109 4.36 17.67 -36.42
N LEU A 110 5.59 17.42 -35.98
CA LEU A 110 6.63 18.44 -35.85
C LEU A 110 6.95 19.06 -37.21
N LEU A 111 7.16 18.23 -38.24
CA LEU A 111 7.37 18.70 -39.61
C LEU A 111 6.16 19.51 -40.10
N LYS A 112 4.94 18.98 -39.92
CA LYS A 112 3.71 19.66 -40.35
C LYS A 112 3.54 21.03 -39.69
N GLU A 113 3.85 21.14 -38.40
CA GLU A 113 3.78 22.42 -37.67
C GLU A 113 4.83 23.42 -38.17
N SER A 114 6.07 22.96 -38.41
CA SER A 114 7.17 23.82 -38.91
C SER A 114 6.87 24.44 -40.29
N MET A 115 5.97 23.82 -41.06
CA MET A 115 5.56 24.30 -42.39
C MET A 115 4.38 25.28 -42.34
N ARG A 116 3.78 25.53 -41.16
CA ARG A 116 2.71 26.53 -41.01
C ARG A 116 3.31 27.93 -40.97
N GLN A 117 2.56 28.90 -41.51
CA GLN A 117 2.93 30.31 -41.44
C GLN A 117 2.99 30.84 -39.99
N VAL A 118 2.17 30.28 -39.09
CA VAL A 118 2.14 30.62 -37.67
C VAL A 118 2.09 29.32 -36.85
N GLN A 119 3.05 29.15 -35.95
CA GLN A 119 3.21 27.97 -35.08
C GLN A 119 2.40 28.11 -33.79
N THR A 120 1.07 28.12 -33.91
CA THR A 120 0.17 28.38 -32.79
C THR A 120 0.29 27.33 -31.69
N SER A 121 0.63 26.08 -32.01
CA SER A 121 0.76 25.03 -31.00
C SER A 121 1.96 25.25 -30.07
N GLU A 122 3.09 25.73 -30.61
CA GLU A 122 4.27 26.11 -29.84
C GLU A 122 3.93 27.27 -28.89
N LEU A 123 3.29 28.33 -29.41
CA LEU A 123 2.92 29.49 -28.60
C LEU A 123 1.99 29.10 -27.44
N MET A 124 0.98 28.26 -27.69
CA MET A 124 0.08 27.76 -26.65
C MET A 124 0.79 26.84 -25.65
N MET A 125 1.78 26.06 -26.10
CA MET A 125 2.58 25.22 -25.21
C MET A 125 3.45 26.08 -24.29
N LEU A 126 4.10 27.11 -24.84
CA LEU A 126 4.91 28.05 -24.06
C LEU A 126 4.03 28.78 -23.03
N ASP A 127 2.89 29.33 -23.44
CA ASP A 127 1.95 30.02 -22.54
C ASP A 127 1.52 29.12 -21.37
N ARG A 128 1.19 27.85 -21.65
CA ARG A 128 0.87 26.87 -20.61
C ARG A 128 2.05 26.55 -19.69
N MET A 129 3.27 26.44 -20.24
CA MET A 129 4.48 26.21 -19.44
C MET A 129 4.77 27.39 -18.51
N PHE A 130 4.68 28.62 -19.02
CA PHE A 130 4.86 29.83 -18.22
C PHE A 130 3.83 29.92 -17.09
N LEU A 131 2.54 29.70 -17.40
CA LEU A 131 1.49 29.71 -16.38
C LEU A 131 1.71 28.63 -15.31
N ALA A 132 2.12 27.43 -15.70
CA ALA A 132 2.39 26.35 -14.76
C ALA A 132 3.59 26.66 -13.85
N GLU A 133 4.67 27.21 -14.41
CA GLU A 133 5.84 27.63 -13.64
C GLU A 133 5.49 28.75 -12.64
N GLU A 134 4.72 29.75 -13.08
CA GLU A 134 4.31 30.86 -12.23
C GLU A 134 3.41 30.39 -11.09
N GLN A 135 2.45 29.51 -11.38
CA GLN A 135 1.61 28.88 -10.34
C GLN A 135 2.46 28.09 -9.35
N GLN A 136 3.44 27.32 -9.81
CA GLN A 136 4.32 26.56 -8.92
C GLN A 136 5.19 27.49 -8.07
N SER A 137 5.69 28.59 -8.63
CA SER A 137 6.44 29.62 -7.91
C SER A 137 5.60 30.25 -6.80
N LEU A 138 4.36 30.63 -7.10
CA LEU A 138 3.42 31.15 -6.11
C LEU A 138 3.10 30.12 -5.01
N MET A 139 2.92 28.84 -5.35
CA MET A 139 2.73 27.79 -4.34
C MET A 139 3.94 27.64 -3.41
N ARG A 140 5.16 27.67 -3.96
CA ARG A 140 6.40 27.64 -3.16
C ARG A 140 6.48 28.84 -2.23
N LEU A 141 6.26 30.05 -2.75
CA LEU A 141 6.27 31.27 -1.94
C LEU A 141 5.22 31.24 -0.83
N ARG A 142 4.00 30.73 -1.12
CA ARG A 142 2.94 30.56 -0.13
C ARG A 142 3.33 29.60 0.99
N HIS A 143 3.95 28.47 0.64
CA HIS A 143 4.47 27.51 1.59
C HIS A 143 5.56 28.14 2.49
N ASP A 144 6.54 28.82 1.90
CA ASP A 144 7.65 29.43 2.64
C ASP A 144 7.17 30.53 3.59
N LEU A 145 6.13 31.29 3.23
CA LEU A 145 5.50 32.29 4.10
C LEU A 145 4.67 31.67 5.23
N GLN A 146 4.14 30.45 5.07
CA GLN A 146 3.45 29.74 6.15
C GLN A 146 4.44 29.12 7.16
N GLU A 147 5.65 28.81 6.72
CA GLU A 147 6.72 28.26 7.57
C GLU A 147 7.55 29.36 8.27
N CYS A 148 7.43 30.63 7.89
CA CYS A 148 8.07 31.75 8.60
C CYS A 148 7.23 32.18 9.83
N PRO A 149 7.79 32.16 11.05
CA PRO A 149 7.08 32.69 12.22
C PRO A 149 6.91 34.22 12.11
N PRO A 150 5.90 34.82 12.76
CA PRO A 150 5.66 36.26 12.69
C PRO A 150 6.89 37.02 13.20
N VAL A 151 7.42 37.94 12.38
CA VAL A 151 8.45 38.89 12.83
C VAL A 151 7.79 39.79 13.87
N GLU A 152 8.14 39.57 15.14
CA GLU A 152 7.73 40.42 16.25
C GLU A 152 8.38 41.79 16.08
N ILE A 153 7.60 42.75 15.55
CA ILE A 153 8.00 44.15 15.50
C ILE A 153 7.86 44.69 16.92
N ALA A 154 8.95 44.67 17.68
CA ALA A 154 9.03 45.33 18.98
C ALA A 154 8.86 46.84 18.81
N PRO A 155 7.92 47.50 19.52
CA PRO A 155 7.82 48.95 19.53
C PRO A 155 8.98 49.58 20.33
N PRO A 156 9.30 50.87 20.09
CA PRO A 156 10.49 51.54 20.61
C PRO A 156 10.52 51.72 22.13
#